data_AF-A0A4Y2UGC3-F1
#
_entry.id   AF-A0A4Y2UGC3-F1
#
_cell.length_a   1.000
_cell.length_b   1.000
_cell.length_c   1.000
_cell.angle_alpha   90.00
_cell.angle_beta   90.00
_cell.angle_gamma   90.00
#
_symmetry.space_group_name_H-M   'P 1'
#
loop_
_entity.id
_entity.type
_entity.pdbx_description
1 polymer ?
#
loop_
_entity_poly.entity_id
_entity_poly.type
_entity_poly.pdbx_seq_one_letter_code
_entity_poly.pdbx_strand_id
1 'polypeptide(L)'
;MRMADYEWRNVTETTIKNCFIKAGFSENKTSTKTEDVDSIKHSIGEGEINSEQWASLQKDCNTKISFEDFLDVDNELQTCGTIIDKEIVENINTKFLTKKTKNWIKKSAKKLP
;
A
#
# COMPACT_ATOMS: atom_id res chain seq x y z
N MET A 1 21.48 -8.02 10.16
CA MET A 1 20.29 -8.65 9.55
C MET A 1 19.08 -8.14 10.33
N ARG A 2 18.15 -7.47 9.66
CA ARG A 2 16.99 -6.86 10.34
C ARG A 2 16.01 -7.97 10.73
N MET A 3 15.23 -7.80 11.80
CA MET A 3 14.24 -8.82 12.22
C MET A 3 13.33 -9.28 11.07
N ALA A 4 12.95 -8.36 10.19
CA ALA A 4 12.17 -8.66 8.98
C ALA A 4 12.86 -9.68 8.05
N ASP A 5 14.18 -9.64 7.90
CA ASP A 5 14.92 -10.60 7.05
C ASP A 5 14.86 -12.01 7.62
N TYR A 6 14.91 -12.12 8.95
CA TYR A 6 14.81 -13.39 9.66
C TYR A 6 13.38 -13.95 9.56
N GLU A 7 12.38 -13.11 9.80
CA GLU A 7 10.97 -13.50 9.68
C GLU A 7 10.63 -13.93 8.25
N TRP A 8 11.10 -13.20 7.24
CA TRP A 8 10.86 -13.52 5.83
C TRP A 8 11.45 -14.87 5.43
N ARG A 9 12.65 -15.21 5.92
CA ARG A 9 13.29 -16.51 5.65
C ARG A 9 12.60 -17.68 6.34
N ASN A 10 11.83 -17.43 7.40
CA ASN A 10 11.10 -18.45 8.14
C ASN A 10 9.66 -18.67 7.63
N VAL A 11 9.24 -17.91 6.61
CA VAL A 11 7.96 -18.13 5.96
C VAL A 11 8.00 -19.46 5.20
N THR A 12 7.08 -20.36 5.55
CA THR A 12 6.96 -21.66 4.88
C THR A 12 6.11 -21.56 3.61
N GLU A 13 6.28 -22.49 2.68
CA GLU A 13 5.43 -22.61 1.48
C GLU A 13 3.94 -22.71 1.87
N THR A 14 3.63 -23.42 2.95
CA THR A 14 2.27 -23.52 3.50
C THR A 14 1.73 -22.17 3.94
N THR A 15 2.55 -21.33 4.58
CA THR A 15 2.18 -19.97 4.98
C THR A 15 1.83 -19.14 3.75
N ILE A 16 2.64 -19.23 2.69
CA ILE A 16 2.41 -18.53 1.42
C ILE A 16 1.11 -19.01 0.77
N LYS A 17 0.91 -20.33 0.63
CA LYS A 17 -0.32 -20.92 0.06
C LYS A 17 -1.57 -20.47 0.81
N ASN A 18 -1.54 -20.47 2.14
CA ASN A 18 -2.66 -20.02 2.96
C ASN A 18 -2.98 -18.53 2.72
N CYS A 19 -1.99 -17.68 2.48
CA CYS A 19 -2.21 -16.27 2.13
C CYS A 19 -2.92 -16.14 0.78
N PHE A 20 -2.49 -16.88 -0.24
CA PHE A 20 -3.17 -16.90 -1.55
C PHE A 20 -4.61 -17.38 -1.44
N ILE A 21 -4.87 -18.45 -0.69
CA ILE A 21 -6.23 -18.96 -0.45
C ILE A 21 -7.10 -17.91 0.23
N LYS A 22 -6.58 -17.24 1.27
CA LYS A 22 -7.30 -16.16 1.97
C LYS A 22 -7.57 -14.94 1.08
N ALA A 23 -6.70 -14.67 0.11
CA ALA A 23 -6.88 -13.62 -0.88
C ALA A 23 -7.84 -14.01 -2.02
N GLY A 24 -8.43 -15.21 -1.99
CA GLY A 24 -9.43 -15.67 -2.96
C GLY A 24 -8.86 -16.43 -4.15
N PHE A 25 -7.56 -16.77 -4.13
CA PHE A 25 -6.97 -17.63 -5.15
C PHE A 25 -7.28 -19.10 -4.85
N SER A 26 -7.65 -19.86 -5.87
CA SER A 26 -7.85 -21.31 -5.76
C SER A 26 -6.64 -22.05 -6.34
N GLU A 27 -6.26 -23.14 -5.68
CA GLU A 27 -5.24 -24.05 -6.20
C GLU A 27 -5.83 -24.78 -7.43
N ASN A 28 -5.24 -24.55 -8.62
CA ASN A 28 -5.65 -25.24 -9.83
C ASN A 28 -5.22 -26.71 -9.75
N LYS A 29 -6.19 -27.63 -9.79
CA LYS A 29 -5.92 -29.07 -9.80
C LYS A 29 -5.45 -29.55 -11.17
N THR A 30 -4.27 -29.13 -11.61
CA THR A 30 -3.60 -29.74 -12.76
C THR A 30 -2.09 -29.65 -12.59
N SER A 31 -1.51 -30.60 -11.85
CA SER A 31 -0.22 -31.19 -12.24
C SER A 31 0.07 -32.42 -11.38
N THR A 32 -0.51 -33.56 -11.78
CA THR A 32 -0.01 -34.87 -11.37
C THR A 32 0.88 -35.39 -12.49
N LYS A 33 2.19 -35.22 -12.32
CA LYS A 33 3.26 -36.24 -12.51
C LYS A 33 4.58 -35.53 -12.79
N THR A 34 5.52 -35.82 -11.89
CA THR A 34 6.98 -35.82 -12.01
C THR A 34 7.52 -35.65 -13.43
N GLU A 35 8.17 -34.52 -13.71
CA GLU A 35 9.44 -34.42 -14.45
C GLU A 35 9.89 -32.96 -14.47
N ASP A 36 11.14 -32.79 -14.03
CA ASP A 36 12.10 -31.73 -14.30
C ASP A 36 11.80 -30.26 -13.94
N VAL A 37 12.80 -29.67 -13.29
CA VAL A 37 13.03 -28.23 -13.16
C VAL A 37 13.33 -27.68 -14.55
N ASP A 38 12.33 -27.63 -15.42
CA ASP A 38 12.42 -26.89 -16.65
C ASP A 38 11.08 -26.24 -16.99
N SER A 39 11.11 -24.92 -17.05
CA SER A 39 10.07 -24.07 -17.59
C SER A 39 8.73 -24.16 -16.86
N ILE A 40 8.57 -23.32 -15.82
CA ILE A 40 7.28 -22.69 -15.56
C ILE A 40 6.86 -22.05 -16.88
N LYS A 41 6.03 -22.76 -17.66
CA LYS A 41 5.32 -22.18 -18.79
C LYS A 41 4.42 -21.12 -18.16
N HIS A 42 4.93 -19.89 -18.12
CA HIS A 42 4.11 -18.71 -18.06
C HIS A 42 3.14 -18.88 -19.23
N SER A 43 1.94 -19.38 -18.92
CA SER A 43 0.82 -19.27 -19.84
C SER A 43 0.66 -17.78 -20.02
N ILE A 44 1.16 -17.28 -21.15
CA ILE A 44 1.03 -15.90 -21.62
C ILE A 44 -0.46 -15.60 -21.57
N GLY A 45 -0.88 -15.03 -20.44
CA GLY A 45 -2.22 -14.53 -20.26
C GLY A 45 -2.34 -13.29 -21.12
N GLU A 46 -3.57 -12.98 -21.53
CA GLU A 46 -3.94 -11.85 -22.40
C GLU A 46 -3.53 -10.46 -21.87
N GLY A 47 -2.78 -10.37 -20.77
CA GLY A 47 -2.21 -9.15 -20.18
C GLY A 47 -0.72 -9.23 -19.82
N GLU A 48 0.02 -10.26 -20.23
CA GLU A 48 1.46 -10.35 -19.98
C GLU A 48 2.22 -9.58 -21.08
N ILE A 49 2.91 -8.50 -20.68
CA ILE A 49 3.68 -7.64 -21.59
C ILE A 49 4.84 -8.45 -22.15
N ASN A 50 4.85 -8.66 -23.47
CA ASN A 50 5.91 -9.38 -24.17
C ASN A 50 7.18 -8.51 -24.35
N SER A 51 8.29 -9.13 -24.73
CA SER A 51 9.59 -8.46 -24.89
C SER A 51 9.55 -7.26 -25.84
N GLU A 52 8.75 -7.33 -26.91
CA GLU A 52 8.61 -6.26 -27.90
C GLU A 52 7.80 -5.08 -27.35
N GLN A 53 6.80 -5.37 -26.52
CA GLN A 53 6.05 -4.35 -25.77
C GLN A 53 6.93 -3.68 -24.72
N TRP A 54 7.77 -4.42 -24.00
CA TRP A 54 8.78 -3.85 -23.09
C TRP A 54 9.77 -2.96 -23.82
N ALA A 55 10.28 -3.41 -24.97
CA ALA A 55 11.19 -2.63 -25.80
C ALA A 55 10.53 -1.36 -26.37
N SER A 56 9.22 -1.39 -26.62
CA SER A 56 8.46 -0.22 -27.07
C SER A 56 8.26 0.79 -25.93
N LEU A 57 7.91 0.33 -24.73
CA LEU A 57 7.82 1.17 -23.53
C LEU A 57 9.16 1.84 -23.22
N GLN A 58 10.27 1.13 -23.36
CA GLN A 58 11.61 1.67 -23.11
C GLN A 58 12.01 2.80 -24.07
N LYS A 59 11.43 2.86 -25.29
CA LYS A 59 11.68 3.97 -26.22
C LYS A 59 11.03 5.27 -25.77
N ASP A 60 9.90 5.17 -25.08
CA ASP A 60 9.15 6.32 -24.55
C ASP A 60 9.61 6.70 -23.13
N CYS A 61 10.24 5.77 -22.41
CA CYS A 61 10.88 6.04 -21.13
C CYS A 61 12.19 6.79 -21.33
N ASN A 62 12.32 7.93 -20.67
CA ASN A 62 13.52 8.78 -20.73
C ASN A 62 14.75 7.99 -20.23
N THR A 63 15.64 7.61 -21.14
CA THR A 63 16.87 6.83 -20.88
C THR A 63 17.93 7.58 -20.07
N LYS A 64 17.67 8.84 -19.70
CA LYS A 64 18.52 9.64 -18.82
C LYS A 64 18.26 9.41 -17.33
N ILE A 65 17.20 8.70 -16.99
CA ILE A 65 16.86 8.45 -15.58
C ILE A 65 17.67 7.24 -15.11
N SER A 66 18.46 7.47 -14.08
CA SER A 66 19.30 6.50 -13.39
C SER A 66 18.62 6.07 -12.08
N PHE A 67 19.13 5.01 -11.45
CA PHE A 67 18.62 4.58 -10.14
C PHE A 67 18.86 5.66 -9.07
N GLU A 68 19.97 6.38 -9.19
CA GLU A 68 20.40 7.46 -8.31
C GLU A 68 19.39 8.61 -8.25
N ASP A 69 18.65 8.85 -9.35
CA ASP A 69 17.62 9.89 -9.41
C ASP A 69 16.39 9.58 -8.52
N PHE A 70 16.27 8.34 -8.03
CA PHE A 70 15.15 7.91 -7.17
C PHE A 70 15.52 7.80 -5.68
N LEU A 71 16.79 7.96 -5.31
CA LEU A 71 17.22 7.76 -3.92
C LEU A 71 16.64 8.80 -2.96
N ASP A 72 16.46 10.01 -3.44
CA ASP A 72 16.09 11.18 -2.64
C ASP A 72 14.75 11.79 -3.07
N VAL A 73 13.98 11.09 -3.90
CA VAL A 73 12.73 11.58 -4.50
C VAL A 73 11.69 11.95 -3.44
N ASP A 74 11.75 11.32 -2.28
CA ASP A 74 10.88 11.51 -1.13
C ASP A 74 11.44 12.46 -0.07
N ASN A 75 12.70 12.89 -0.17
CA ASN A 75 13.30 13.83 0.79
C ASN A 75 12.66 15.22 0.75
N GLU A 76 12.20 15.66 -0.42
CA GLU A 76 11.49 16.93 -0.59
C GLU A 76 9.99 16.81 -0.35
N LEU A 77 9.46 15.58 -0.23
CA LEU A 77 8.06 15.40 0.10
C LEU A 77 7.82 15.90 1.51
N GLN A 78 7.00 16.94 1.60
CA GLN A 78 6.54 17.45 2.88
C GLN A 78 5.78 16.33 3.59
N THR A 79 6.42 15.74 4.60
CA THR A 79 5.74 14.79 5.48
C THR A 79 4.65 15.55 6.23
N CYS A 80 3.50 14.91 6.43
CA CYS A 80 2.55 15.42 7.41
C CYS A 80 3.32 15.61 8.71
N GLY A 81 3.34 16.85 9.24
CA GLY A 81 4.01 17.15 10.49
C GLY A 81 3.59 16.14 11.56
N THR A 82 4.54 15.75 12.42
CA THR A 82 4.23 14.84 13.53
C THR A 82 3.22 15.51 14.44
N ILE A 83 1.95 15.15 14.29
CA ILE A 83 0.91 15.61 15.19
C ILE A 83 1.23 14.98 16.55
N ILE A 84 1.56 15.82 17.53
CA ILE A 84 1.85 15.35 18.88
C ILE A 84 0.54 15.14 19.64
N ASP A 85 0.52 14.21 20.59
CA ASP A 85 -0.68 13.91 21.41
C ASP A 85 -1.32 15.18 22.00
N LYS A 86 -0.49 16.16 22.38
CA LYS A 86 -0.95 17.46 22.89
C LYS A 86 -1.80 18.23 21.86
N GLU A 87 -1.38 18.27 20.60
CA GLU A 87 -2.12 18.94 19.52
C GLU A 87 -3.42 18.21 19.19
N ILE A 88 -3.45 16.88 19.30
CA ILE A 88 -4.66 16.07 19.15
C ILE A 88 -5.68 16.45 20.24
N VAL A 89 -5.23 16.51 21.50
CA VAL A 89 -6.08 16.85 22.65
C VAL A 89 -6.61 18.28 22.53
N GLU A 90 -5.77 19.24 22.15
CA GLU A 90 -6.18 20.64 21.93
C GLU A 90 -7.21 20.77 20.80
N ASN A 91 -7.03 20.04 19.68
CA ASN A 91 -7.98 20.01 18.57
C ASN A 91 -9.34 19.41 18.97
N ILE A 92 -9.35 18.36 19.80
CA ILE A 92 -10.60 17.77 20.31
C ILE A 92 -11.32 18.75 21.25
N ASN A 93 -10.58 19.38 22.16
CA ASN A 93 -11.13 20.33 23.12
C ASN A 93 -11.72 21.57 22.42
N THR A 94 -11.03 22.13 21.44
CA THR A 94 -11.53 23.28 20.66
C THR A 94 -12.79 22.92 19.87
N LYS A 95 -12.85 21.73 19.24
CA LYS A 95 -14.06 21.23 18.56
C LYS A 95 -15.22 21.03 19.53
N PHE A 96 -14.97 20.53 20.73
CA PHE A 96 -15.99 20.34 21.76
C PHE A 96 -16.54 21.70 22.25
N LEU A 97 -15.65 22.65 22.56
CA LEU A 97 -16.03 23.99 23.02
C LEU A 97 -16.84 24.74 21.97
N THR A 98 -16.39 24.73 20.70
CA THR A 98 -17.13 25.40 19.61
C THR A 98 -18.52 24.78 19.39
N LYS A 99 -18.66 23.45 19.50
CA LYS A 99 -19.97 22.78 19.44
C LYS A 99 -20.87 23.16 20.62
N LYS A 100 -20.31 23.23 21.83
CA LYS A 100 -21.03 23.65 23.05
C LYS A 100 -21.52 25.09 22.92
N THR A 101 -20.67 26.00 22.45
CA THR A 101 -21.02 27.41 22.23
C THR A 101 -22.11 27.56 21.17
N LYS A 102 -22.00 26.88 20.02
CA LYS A 102 -23.05 26.87 18.99
C LYS A 102 -24.39 26.36 19.52
N ASN A 103 -24.38 25.32 20.36
CA ASN A 103 -25.59 24.79 20.98
C ASN A 103 -26.19 25.74 22.01
N TRP A 104 -25.36 26.45 22.78
CA TRP A 104 -25.80 27.45 23.73
C TRP A 104 -26.46 28.64 23.03
N ILE A 105 -25.84 29.18 21.98
CA ILE A 105 -26.39 30.27 21.15
C ILE A 105 -27.74 29.86 20.54
N LYS A 106 -27.86 28.64 20.00
CA LYS A 106 -29.14 28.14 19.46
C LYS A 106 -30.24 28.03 20.53
N LYS A 107 -29.89 27.70 21.77
CA LYS A 107 -30.85 27.59 22.88
C LYS A 107 -31.27 28.96 23.41
N SER A 108 -30.37 29.94 23.45
CA SER A 108 -30.69 31.31 23.88
C SER A 108 -31.53 32.04 22.83
N ALA A 109 -31.25 31.86 21.54
CA ALA A 109 -32.05 32.43 20.45
C ALA A 109 -33.50 31.91 20.41
N LYS A 110 -33.74 30.67 20.85
CA LYS A 110 -35.10 30.08 20.95
C LYS A 110 -35.88 30.50 22.20
N LYS A 111 -35.25 31.22 23.13
CA LYS A 111 -35.82 31.64 24.42
C LYS A 111 -36.15 33.13 24.49
N LEU A 112 -35.82 33.91 23.46
CA LEU A 112 -36.29 35.29 23.33
C LEU A 112 -37.73 35.27 22.78
N PRO A 113 -38.70 35.92 23.47
CA PRO A 113 -40.11 35.95 23.07
C PRO A 113 -40.35 36.70 21.77
#